data_AF-A0A4V1IV75-F1
#
_entry.id   AF-A0A4V1IV75-F1
#
_cell.length_a   1.000
_cell.length_b   1.000
_cell.length_c   1.000
_cell.angle_alpha   90.00
_cell.angle_beta   90.00
_cell.angle_gamma   90.00
#
_symmetry.space_group_name_H-M   'P 1'
#
loop_
_entity.id
_entity.type
_entity.pdbx_description
1 polymer ?
#
loop_
_entity_poly.entity_id
_entity_poly.type
_entity_poly.pdbx_seq_one_letter_code
_entity_poly.pdbx_strand_id
1 'polypeptide(L)' 'LFSIVPHPLDPTGEPRLRCHDCPGKVYRLGPDETLGNFEVHLKNRQHYANVQARLRPGSA' A
#
# COMPACT_ATOMS: atom_id res chain seq x y z
N LEU A 1 -2.56 -7.16 -3.27
CA LEU A 1 -1.21 -6.99 -2.68
C LEU A 1 -0.82 -5.51 -2.66
N PHE A 2 -0.58 -4.86 -3.79
CA PHE A 2 -0.47 -3.40 -3.92
C PHE A 2 -0.53 -3.02 -5.40
N SER A 3 -0.75 -1.75 -5.71
CA SER A 3 -0.61 -1.22 -7.07
C SER A 3 0.13 0.11 -7.06
N ILE A 4 0.97 0.31 -8.06
CA ILE A 4 1.55 1.62 -8.35
C ILE A 4 0.50 2.41 -9.12
N VAL A 5 0.17 3.59 -8.63
CA VAL A 5 -0.78 4.51 -9.24
C VAL A 5 -0.09 5.85 -9.49
N PRO A 6 -0.32 6.47 -10.66
CA PRO A 6 0.08 7.86 -10.86
C PRO A 6 -0.79 8.74 -9.96
N HIS A 7 -0.20 9.76 -9.33
CA HIS A 7 -1.00 10.72 -8.57
C HIS A 7 -1.58 11.75 -9.56
N PRO A 8 -2.91 11.80 -9.76
CA PRO A 8 -3.52 12.64 -10.80
C PRO A 8 -3.33 14.15 -10.58
N LEU A 9 -2.87 14.57 -9.40
CA LEU A 9 -2.70 15.98 -9.02
C LEU A 9 -1.25 16.37 -8.76
N ASP A 10 -0.30 15.43 -8.91
CA ASP A 10 1.12 15.69 -8.69
C ASP A 10 1.81 15.96 -10.04
N PRO A 11 2.22 17.20 -10.34
CA PRO A 11 2.84 17.55 -11.62
C PRO A 11 4.22 16.91 -11.81
N THR A 12 4.82 16.38 -10.74
CA THR A 12 6.12 15.69 -10.76
C THR A 12 6.00 14.29 -11.36
N GLY A 13 4.78 13.77 -11.54
CA GLY A 13 4.55 12.44 -12.13
C GLY A 13 5.03 11.29 -11.25
N GLU A 14 5.32 11.56 -9.96
CA GLU A 14 5.92 10.58 -9.07
C GLU A 14 4.98 9.39 -8.82
N PRO A 15 5.41 8.16 -9.10
CA PRO A 15 4.61 6.98 -8.84
C PRO A 15 4.34 6.82 -7.34
N ARG A 16 3.10 6.48 -6.99
CA ARG A 16 2.72 6.20 -5.60
C ARG A 16 2.25 4.76 -5.43
N LEU A 17 2.57 4.13 -4.30
CA LEU A 17 2.07 2.80 -3.97
C LEU A 17 0.79 2.87 -3.15
N ARG A 18 -0.21 2.12 -3.59
CA ARG A 18 -1.48 1.91 -2.89
C ARG A 18 -1.58 0.46 -2.41
N CYS A 19 -1.79 0.28 -1.11
CA CYS A 19 -2.13 -1.03 -0.55
C CYS A 19 -3.59 -1.37 -0.86
N HIS A 20 -3.87 -2.60 -1.28
CA HIS A 20 -5.24 -3.06 -1.53
C HIS A 20 -5.94 -3.47 -0.25
N ASP A 21 -5.20 -4.07 0.67
CA ASP A 21 -5.70 -4.53 1.97
C ASP A 21 -5.88 -3.35 2.97
N CYS A 22 -5.32 -2.17 2.67
CA CYS A 22 -5.43 -0.97 3.49
C CYS A 22 -5.90 0.22 2.65
N PRO A 23 -7.21 0.35 2.37
CA PRO A 23 -7.75 1.46 1.60
C PRO A 23 -7.50 2.79 2.33
N GLY A 24 -6.93 3.77 1.61
CA GLY A 24 -6.60 5.10 2.15
C GLY A 24 -5.13 5.31 2.50
N LYS A 25 -4.32 4.24 2.57
CA LYS A 25 -2.85 4.37 2.75
C LYS A 25 -2.15 4.36 1.39
N VAL A 26 -1.60 5.51 1.03
CA VAL A 26 -0.81 5.72 -0.19
C VAL A 26 0.60 6.18 0.22
N TYR A 27 1.61 5.50 -0.30
CA TYR A 27 3.02 5.75 0.00
C TYR A 27 3.71 6.38 -1.20
N ARG A 28 4.59 7.35 -0.95
CA ARG A 28 5.52 7.87 -1.95
C ARG A 28 6.71 6.91 -2.06
N LEU A 29 7.15 6.63 -3.28
CA LEU A 29 8.44 6.01 -3.51
C LEU A 29 9.53 7.02 -3.10
N GLY A 30 10.53 6.56 -2.35
CA GLY A 30 11.63 7.43 -1.94
C GLY A 30 12.44 7.92 -3.16
N PRO A 31 13.34 8.91 -2.97
CA PRO A 31 14.22 9.41 -4.04
C PRO A 31 15.14 8.34 -4.67
N ASP A 32 15.24 7.17 -4.04
CA ASP A 32 16.01 5.99 -4.51
C ASP A 32 15.08 4.84 -4.96
N GLU A 33 13.81 5.15 -5.31
CA GLU A 33 12.75 4.16 -5.57
C GLU A 33 12.52 3.18 -4.41
N THR A 34 12.97 3.54 -3.21
CA THR A 34 12.92 2.69 -2.03
C THR A 34 11.52 2.57 -1.45
N LEU A 35 11.20 1.37 -0.99
CA LEU A 35 9.93 0.98 -0.38
C LEU A 35 9.98 0.98 1.16
N GLY A 36 11.01 1.54 1.79
CA GLY A 36 11.24 1.39 3.24
C GLY A 36 10.04 1.78 4.11
N ASN A 37 9.35 2.88 3.78
CA ASN A 37 8.12 3.28 4.48
C ASN A 37 6.96 2.29 4.25
N PHE A 38 6.90 1.68 3.07
CA PHE A 38 5.91 0.66 2.73
C PHE A 38 6.23 -0.69 3.40
N GLU A 39 7.49 -1.06 3.54
CA GLU A 39 7.89 -2.29 4.26
C GLU A 39 7.51 -2.22 5.74
N VAL A 40 7.67 -1.05 6.37
CA VAL A 40 7.20 -0.81 7.74
C VAL A 40 5.68 -0.98 7.82
N HIS A 41 4.94 -0.54 6.80
CA HIS A 41 3.50 -0.77 6.72
C HIS A 41 3.14 -2.26 6.66
N LEU A 42 3.86 -3.05 5.86
CA LEU A 42 3.65 -4.49 5.76
C LEU A 42 3.92 -5.20 7.09
N LYS A 43 4.92 -4.75 7.86
CA LYS A 43 5.23 -5.27 9.20
C LYS A 43 4.24 -4.84 10.29
N ASN A 44 3.34 -3.91 10.00
CA ASN A 44 2.39 -3.42 10.98
C ASN A 44 1.27 -4.44 11.25
N ARG A 45 0.91 -4.62 12.53
CA ARG A 45 -0.15 -5.56 12.95
C ARG A 45 -1.50 -5.27 12.30
N GLN A 46 -1.80 -4.00 12.04
CA GLN A 46 -3.05 -3.59 11.37
C GLN A 46 -3.13 -4.13 9.93
N HIS A 47 -2.03 -4.05 9.18
CA HIS A 47 -1.98 -4.59 7.82
C HIS A 47 -2.20 -6.10 7.85
N TYR A 48 -1.49 -6.78 8.75
CA TYR A 48 -1.63 -8.22 8.94
C TYR A 48 -3.07 -8.65 9.27
N ALA A 49 -3.76 -7.93 10.15
CA ALA A 49 -5.16 -8.19 10.49
C ALA A 49 -6.09 -8.03 9.26
N ASN A 50 -5.88 -7.00 8.45
CA ASN A 50 -6.66 -6.79 7.22
C ASN A 50 -6.40 -7.89 6.18
N VAL A 51 -5.13 -8.31 6.02
CA VAL A 51 -4.77 -9.43 5.15
C VAL A 51 -5.40 -10.73 5.65
N GLN A 52 -5.38 -11.00 6.94
CA GLN A 52 -6.05 -12.17 7.52
C GLN A 52 -7.56 -12.13 7.32
N ALA A 53 -8.19 -10.97 7.47
CA ALA A 53 -9.61 -10.81 7.17
C ALA A 53 -9.93 -11.10 5.70
N ARG A 54 -9.06 -10.66 4.77
CA ARG A 54 -9.17 -11.01 3.34
C ARG A 54 -8.97 -12.50 3.07
N LEU A 55 -8.00 -13.11 3.76
CA LEU A 55 -7.62 -14.52 3.56
C LEU A 55 -8.57 -15.50 4.23
N ARG A 56 -9.36 -15.08 5.23
CA ARG A 56 -10.40 -15.94 5.84
C ARG A 56 -11.46 -16.25 4.78
N PRO A 57 -11.54 -17.49 4.29
CA PRO A 57 -12.58 -17.89 3.35
C PRO A 57 -13.83 -18.19 4.17
N GLY A 58 -14.83 -17.32 4.15
CA GLY A 58 -16.05 -17.52 4.95
C GLY A 58 -17.13 -16.47 4.85
N SER A 59 -17.23 -15.76 3.72
CA SER A 59 -18.36 -14.85 3.44
C SER A 59 -18.63 -14.79 1.94
N ALA A 60 -18.90 -15.95 1.35
CA ALA A 60 -19.64 -16.09 0.10
C ALA A 60 -20.89 -16.91 0.41
#